data_AF-A0A2S9FMA2-F1
#
_entry.id   AF-A0A2S9FMA2-F1
#
_cell.length_a   1.000
_cell.length_b   1.000
_cell.length_c   1.000
_cell.angle_alpha   90.00
_cell.angle_beta   90.00
_cell.angle_gamma   90.00
#
_symmetry.space_group_name_H-M   'P 1'
#
loop_
_entity.id
_entity.type
_entity.pdbx_description
1 polymer ?
#
loop_
_entity_poly.entity_id
_entity_poly.type
_entity_poly.pdbx_seq_one_letter_code
_entity_poly.pdbx_strand_id
1 'polypeptide(L)'
;MVYDKTISYPETPYLLHRLGQVSHCVHSFDALAAARMLFGDTASANFLLIGAAYQTGALGIPASAIEEAIKVNGVAVDANVAAFRWGRVAIADAGRFHDVVSPVAERQPAPPPARVLDGTTFSGHVGDLITRRAADLVAFQS
;
A
#
# COMPACT_ATOMS: atom_id res chain seq x y z
N MET A 1 18.14 -15.74 14.24
CA MET A 1 16.68 -15.94 14.13
C MET A 1 16.47 -17.25 13.36
N VAL A 2 15.90 -18.28 13.98
CA VAL A 2 15.65 -19.58 13.32
C VAL A 2 14.32 -19.48 12.59
N TYR A 3 14.33 -19.62 11.26
CA TYR A 3 13.14 -19.58 10.41
C TYR A 3 12.69 -21.00 10.10
N ASP A 4 11.56 -21.41 10.69
CA ASP A 4 10.94 -22.69 10.37
C ASP A 4 9.98 -22.52 9.19
N LYS A 5 10.33 -23.11 8.04
CA LYS A 5 9.53 -23.05 6.81
C LYS A 5 8.20 -23.80 6.90
N THR A 6 8.01 -24.63 7.92
CA THR A 6 6.78 -25.39 8.12
C THR A 6 5.66 -24.55 8.74
N ILE A 7 6.01 -23.40 9.34
CA ILE A 7 5.05 -22.49 9.96
C ILE A 7 4.63 -21.44 8.93
N SER A 8 3.37 -21.48 8.53
CA SER A 8 2.77 -20.45 7.68
C SER A 8 2.38 -19.23 8.50
N TYR A 9 2.54 -18.03 7.94
CA TYR A 9 2.07 -16.81 8.56
C TYR A 9 0.53 -16.83 8.64
N PRO A 10 -0.09 -16.49 9.78
CA PRO A 10 -1.54 -16.49 9.91
C PRO A 10 -2.20 -15.48 8.97
N GLU A 11 -3.43 -15.76 8.53
CA GLU A 11 -4.16 -14.84 7.67
C GLU A 11 -4.53 -13.54 8.42
N THR A 12 -4.46 -12.40 7.72
CA THR A 12 -4.79 -11.08 8.27
C THR A 12 -6.17 -11.00 8.92
N PRO A 13 -7.26 -11.56 8.33
CA PRO A 13 -8.58 -11.53 8.98
C PRO A 13 -8.60 -12.22 10.35
N TYR A 14 -7.85 -13.32 10.50
CA TYR A 14 -7.72 -13.99 11.78
C TYR A 14 -6.97 -13.13 12.81
N LEU A 15 -5.88 -12.47 12.40
CA LEU A 15 -5.13 -11.56 13.27
C LEU A 15 -5.96 -10.35 13.71
N LEU A 16 -6.70 -9.74 12.79
CA LEU A 16 -7.61 -8.63 13.09
C LEU A 16 -8.76 -9.06 14.01
N HIS A 17 -9.31 -10.26 13.79
CA HIS A 17 -10.34 -10.81 14.68
C HIS A 17 -9.81 -10.98 16.10
N ARG A 18 -8.60 -11.53 16.27
CA ARG A 18 -7.97 -11.64 17.60
C ARG A 18 -7.72 -10.29 18.25
N LEU A 19 -7.25 -9.30 17.50
CA LEU A 19 -7.08 -7.94 18.04
C LEU A 19 -8.42 -7.35 18.48
N GLY A 20 -9.49 -7.57 17.71
CA GLY A 20 -10.85 -7.12 18.05
C GLY A 20 -11.41 -7.75 19.33
N GLN A 21 -10.93 -8.93 19.73
CA GLN A 21 -11.38 -9.59 20.97
C GLN A 21 -10.78 -8.95 22.23
N VAL A 22 -9.62 -8.27 22.12
CA VAL A 22 -8.89 -7.72 23.27
C VAL A 22 -8.76 -6.19 23.23
N SER A 23 -9.20 -5.56 22.14
CA SER A 23 -9.14 -4.11 21.95
C SER A 23 -10.54 -3.51 21.98
N HIS A 24 -10.67 -2.30 22.52
CA HIS A 24 -11.96 -1.60 22.55
C HIS A 24 -12.47 -1.26 21.12
N CYS A 25 -11.55 -0.92 20.21
CA CYS A 25 -11.86 -0.65 18.81
C CYS A 25 -10.62 -0.97 17.97
N VAL A 26 -10.83 -1.44 16.74
CA VAL A 26 -9.76 -1.76 15.78
C VAL A 26 -10.06 -1.07 14.46
N HIS A 27 -9.12 -0.24 14.01
CA HIS A 27 -9.09 0.32 12.67
C HIS A 27 -7.90 -0.27 11.93
N SER A 28 -8.08 -0.66 10.68
CA SER A 28 -7.03 -1.28 9.86
C SER A 28 -7.12 -0.84 8.42
N PHE A 29 -5.96 -0.57 7.83
CA PHE A 29 -5.77 -0.36 6.40
C PHE A 29 -4.32 -0.73 6.04
N ASP A 30 -4.07 -1.03 4.76
CA ASP A 30 -2.71 -1.29 4.28
C ASP A 30 -1.98 0.05 4.07
N ALA A 31 -1.21 0.47 5.07
CA ALA A 31 -0.45 1.72 5.01
C ALA A 31 0.68 1.69 3.97
N LEU A 32 1.25 0.52 3.66
CA LEU A 32 2.31 0.40 2.65
C LEU A 32 1.72 0.53 1.25
N ALA A 33 0.60 -0.15 0.97
CA ALA A 33 -0.12 0.00 -0.29
C ALA A 33 -0.63 1.43 -0.47
N ALA A 34 -1.23 2.01 0.58
CA ALA A 34 -1.71 3.39 0.55
C ALA A 34 -0.56 4.39 0.30
N ALA A 35 0.59 4.23 0.95
CA ALA A 35 1.74 5.10 0.72
C ALA A 35 2.25 4.97 -0.73
N ARG A 36 2.35 3.74 -1.26
CA ARG A 36 2.76 3.53 -2.66
C ARG A 36 1.80 4.21 -3.63
N MET A 37 0.50 4.10 -3.39
CA MET A 37 -0.51 4.72 -4.24
C MET A 37 -0.49 6.25 -4.17
N LEU A 38 -0.29 6.82 -2.98
CA LEU A 38 -0.33 8.27 -2.76
C LEU A 38 0.98 8.98 -3.10
N PHE A 39 2.13 8.34 -2.85
CA PHE A 39 3.45 8.96 -2.86
C PHE A 39 4.47 8.25 -3.76
N GLY A 40 4.12 7.10 -4.34
CA GLY A 40 5.01 6.31 -5.21
C GLY A 40 6.01 5.42 -4.47
N ASP A 41 6.11 5.52 -3.15
CA ASP A 41 6.97 4.69 -2.31
C ASP A 41 6.31 4.34 -0.96
N THR A 42 7.01 3.60 -0.11
CA THR A 42 6.50 3.19 1.22
C THR A 42 7.07 4.02 2.37
N ALA A 43 7.92 5.01 2.12
CA ALA A 43 8.68 5.71 3.15
C ALA A 43 7.77 6.47 4.12
N SER A 44 6.68 7.04 3.61
CA SER A 44 5.73 7.81 4.42
C SER A 44 4.60 6.97 5.06
N ALA A 45 4.64 5.64 4.96
CA ALA A 45 3.62 4.76 5.54
C ALA A 45 3.44 4.91 7.06
N ASN A 46 4.55 5.14 7.78
CA ASN A 46 4.49 5.38 9.23
C ASN A 46 3.68 6.63 9.57
N PHE A 47 3.76 7.69 8.76
CA PHE A 47 3.00 8.92 8.99
C PHE A 47 1.52 8.76 8.67
N LEU A 48 1.14 7.88 7.73
CA LEU A 48 -0.26 7.48 7.58
C LEU A 48 -0.80 6.86 8.88
N LEU A 49 -0.03 5.96 9.51
CA LEU A 49 -0.44 5.34 10.79
C LEU A 49 -0.51 6.37 11.93
N ILE A 50 0.46 7.30 12.02
CA ILE A 50 0.43 8.40 13.01
C ILE A 50 -0.81 9.28 12.81
N GLY A 51 -1.13 9.61 11.56
CA GLY A 51 -2.32 10.37 11.22
C GLY A 51 -3.61 9.68 11.65
N ALA A 52 -3.71 8.37 11.39
CA ALA A 52 -4.85 7.57 11.81
C ALA A 52 -4.96 7.52 13.35
N ALA A 53 -3.86 7.26 14.05
CA ALA A 53 -3.83 7.24 15.52
C ALA A 53 -4.16 8.61 16.15
N TYR A 54 -3.75 9.71 15.52
CA TYR A 54 -4.16 11.04 15.94
C TYR A 54 -5.67 11.21 15.80
N GLN A 55 -6.24 10.80 14.67
CA GLN A 55 -7.66 11.00 14.38
C GLN A 55 -8.58 10.15 15.27
N THR A 56 -8.12 8.99 15.74
CA THR A 56 -8.83 8.19 16.75
C THR A 56 -8.75 8.78 18.16
N GLY A 57 -7.94 9.82 18.37
CA GLY A 57 -7.71 10.43 19.68
C GLY A 57 -6.65 9.72 20.54
N ALA A 58 -5.98 8.68 20.02
CA ALA A 58 -5.06 7.86 20.80
C ALA A 58 -3.76 8.58 21.21
N LEU A 59 -3.34 9.62 20.48
CA LEU A 59 -2.05 10.29 20.72
C LEU A 59 -2.10 11.43 21.75
N GLY A 60 -3.26 12.05 21.99
CA GLY A 60 -3.42 13.07 23.03
C GLY A 60 -2.56 14.35 22.88
N ILE A 61 -2.02 14.64 21.70
CA ILE A 61 -1.19 15.81 21.40
C ILE A 61 -1.77 16.59 20.22
N PRO A 62 -1.58 17.92 20.11
CA PRO A 62 -2.17 18.69 19.02
C PRO A 62 -1.53 18.35 17.67
N ALA A 63 -2.33 18.36 16.60
CA ALA A 63 -1.85 18.10 15.23
C ALA A 63 -0.70 19.03 14.82
N SER A 64 -0.75 20.29 15.24
CA SER A 64 0.32 21.26 14.98
C SER A 64 1.66 20.80 15.56
N ALA A 65 1.68 20.22 16.77
CA ALA A 65 2.93 19.73 17.37
C ALA A 65 3.51 18.53 16.59
N ILE A 66 2.65 17.66 16.04
CA ILE A 66 3.09 16.56 15.18
C ILE A 66 3.67 17.11 13.87
N GLU A 67 2.97 18.04 13.22
CA GLU A 67 3.46 18.68 11.98
C GLU A 67 4.77 19.44 12.21
N GLU A 68 4.92 20.14 13.33
CA GLU A 68 6.20 20.77 13.71
C GLU A 68 7.31 19.75 13.96
N ALA A 69 7.04 18.63 14.63
CA ALA A 69 8.02 17.57 14.82
C ALA A 69 8.51 16.97 13.49
N ILE A 70 7.61 16.83 12.51
CA ILE A 70 7.96 16.39 11.15
C ILE A 70 8.90 17.41 10.49
N LYS A 71 8.60 18.71 10.60
CA LYS A 71 9.44 19.79 10.04
C LYS A 71 10.83 19.80 10.67
N VAL A 72 10.91 19.63 12.00
CA VAL A 72 12.19 19.57 12.74
C VAL A 72 13.04 18.38 12.32
N ASN A 73 12.43 17.23 11.98
CA ASN A 73 13.18 16.08 11.48
C ASN A 73 13.86 16.34 10.13
N GLY A 74 13.27 17.19 9.28
CA GLY A 74 13.90 17.69 8.04
C GLY A 74 13.95 16.72 6.87
N VAL A 75 13.51 15.47 7.03
CA VAL A 75 13.50 14.46 5.95
C VAL A 75 12.11 14.36 5.32
N ALA A 76 12.05 14.53 3.99
CA ALA A 76 10.83 14.38 3.19
C ALA A 76 9.60 15.07 3.82
N VAL A 77 9.81 16.29 4.34
CA VAL A 77 8.83 17.00 5.19
C VAL A 77 7.46 17.08 4.54
N ASP A 78 7.37 17.53 3.29
CA ASP A 78 6.10 17.70 2.60
C ASP A 78 5.35 16.38 2.43
N ALA A 79 6.06 15.30 2.06
CA ALA A 79 5.48 13.97 1.91
C ALA A 79 4.99 13.41 3.25
N ASN A 80 5.77 13.59 4.31
CA ASN A 80 5.43 13.12 5.65
C ASN A 80 4.27 13.90 6.28
N VAL A 81 4.20 15.22 6.06
CA VAL A 81 3.03 16.03 6.45
C VAL A 81 1.79 15.63 5.65
N ALA A 82 1.92 15.42 4.34
CA ALA A 82 0.82 14.95 3.50
C ALA A 82 0.32 13.56 3.94
N ALA A 83 1.24 12.64 4.24
CA ALA A 83 0.92 11.31 4.76
C ALA A 83 0.24 11.38 6.13
N PHE A 84 0.71 12.23 7.04
CA PHE A 84 0.01 12.47 8.31
C PHE A 84 -1.43 12.93 8.08
N ARG A 85 -1.66 13.86 7.15
CA ARG A 85 -3.01 14.34 6.83
C ARG A 85 -3.87 13.27 6.17
N TRP A 86 -3.33 12.48 5.24
CA TRP A 86 -4.05 11.36 4.64
C TRP A 86 -4.39 10.25 5.65
N GLY A 87 -3.50 10.00 6.61
CA GLY A 87 -3.77 9.09 7.73
C GLY A 87 -4.98 9.52 8.55
N ARG A 88 -5.15 10.83 8.75
CA ARG A 88 -6.36 11.38 9.40
C ARG A 88 -7.61 11.14 8.56
N VAL A 89 -7.53 11.35 7.25
CA VAL A 89 -8.65 11.07 6.34
C VAL A 89 -9.05 9.60 6.38
N ALA A 90 -8.11 8.66 6.51
CA ALA A 90 -8.39 7.22 6.62
C ALA A 90 -9.38 6.86 7.75
N ILE A 91 -9.43 7.67 8.81
CA ILE A 91 -10.36 7.49 9.93
C ILE A 91 -11.58 8.42 9.81
N ALA A 92 -11.38 9.68 9.43
CA ALA A 92 -12.46 10.66 9.35
C ALA A 92 -13.43 10.42 8.18
N ASP A 93 -12.92 9.89 7.06
CA ASP A 93 -13.66 9.58 5.84
C ASP A 93 -13.01 8.37 5.14
N ALA A 94 -13.28 7.19 5.70
CA ALA A 94 -12.73 5.93 5.20
C ALA A 94 -13.16 5.60 3.76
N GLY A 95 -14.35 6.06 3.34
CA GLY A 95 -14.84 5.87 1.98
C GLY A 95 -14.00 6.64 0.97
N ARG A 96 -13.82 7.94 1.20
CA ARG A 96 -12.95 8.77 0.34
C ARG A 96 -11.51 8.29 0.37
N PHE A 97 -10.99 7.88 1.52
CA PHE A 97 -9.66 7.30 1.61
C PHE A 97 -9.55 6.06 0.72
N HIS A 98 -10.47 5.11 0.87
CA HIS A 98 -10.52 3.88 0.08
C HIS A 98 -10.59 4.18 -1.42
N ASP A 99 -11.42 5.12 -1.86
CA ASP A 99 -11.55 5.47 -3.28
C ASP A 99 -10.25 5.99 -3.89
N VAL A 100 -9.44 6.73 -3.12
CA VAL A 100 -8.16 7.25 -3.59
C VAL A 100 -7.04 6.20 -3.54
N VAL A 101 -7.01 5.36 -2.50
CA VAL A 101 -5.94 4.35 -2.34
C VAL A 101 -6.26 3.02 -2.99
N SER A 102 -7.48 2.84 -3.51
CA SER A 102 -7.85 1.66 -4.29
C SER A 102 -6.94 1.57 -5.51
N PRO A 103 -6.31 0.42 -5.75
CA PRO A 103 -5.57 0.24 -6.98
C PRO A 103 -6.53 0.45 -8.14
N VAL A 104 -6.18 1.36 -9.05
CA VAL A 104 -6.79 1.34 -10.39
C VAL A 104 -6.54 -0.08 -10.88
N ALA A 105 -7.63 -0.84 -11.13
CA ALA A 105 -7.56 -2.23 -11.52
C ALA A 105 -6.40 -2.41 -12.49
N GLU A 106 -5.42 -3.27 -12.14
CA GLU A 106 -4.24 -3.52 -12.97
C GLU A 106 -4.75 -3.68 -14.39
N ARG A 107 -4.44 -2.68 -15.23
CA ARG A 107 -4.92 -2.67 -16.59
C ARG A 107 -4.18 -3.82 -17.24
N GLN A 108 -4.88 -4.95 -17.37
CA GLN A 108 -4.30 -6.14 -17.94
C GLN A 108 -3.71 -5.71 -19.28
N PRO A 109 -2.37 -5.73 -19.43
CA PRO A 109 -1.74 -5.12 -20.58
C PRO A 109 -2.30 -5.85 -21.80
N ALA A 110 -2.69 -5.07 -22.81
CA ALA A 110 -3.24 -5.65 -24.04
C ALA A 110 -2.26 -6.73 -24.52
N PRO A 111 -2.75 -7.91 -24.95
CA PRO A 111 -1.88 -8.99 -25.38
C PRO A 111 -0.89 -8.45 -26.42
N PRO A 112 0.39 -8.85 -26.33
CA PRO A 112 1.40 -8.34 -27.24
C PRO A 112 1.00 -8.72 -28.68
N PRO A 113 1.34 -7.91 -29.69
CA PRO A 113 1.10 -8.26 -31.09
C PRO A 113 1.67 -9.66 -31.39
N ALA A 114 0.92 -10.51 -32.10
CA ALA A 114 1.31 -11.91 -32.35
C ALA A 114 2.76 -12.07 -32.86
N ARG A 115 3.21 -11.14 -33.73
CA ARG A 115 4.59 -11.03 -34.23
C ARG A 115 5.70 -11.05 -33.17
N VAL A 116 5.41 -10.69 -31.91
CA VAL A 116 6.38 -10.68 -30.82
C VAL A 116 6.69 -12.10 -30.33
N LEU A 117 5.73 -13.02 -30.45
CA LEU A 117 5.86 -14.41 -30.00
C LEU A 117 5.89 -15.42 -31.17
N ASP A 118 5.83 -14.93 -32.41
CA ASP A 118 5.89 -15.76 -33.61
C ASP A 118 7.17 -16.61 -33.64
N GLY A 119 7.01 -17.93 -33.85
CA GLY A 119 8.12 -18.88 -33.89
C GLY A 119 8.62 -19.37 -32.52
N THR A 120 8.00 -18.93 -31.42
CA THR A 120 8.34 -19.45 -30.08
C THR A 120 7.62 -20.76 -29.77
N THR A 121 8.25 -21.63 -28.98
CA THR A 121 7.70 -22.94 -28.55
C THR A 121 7.32 -22.96 -27.07
N PHE A 122 7.38 -21.82 -26.38
CA PHE A 122 7.10 -21.71 -24.95
C PHE A 122 5.61 -21.92 -24.69
N SER A 123 5.28 -22.78 -23.74
CA SER A 123 3.92 -23.13 -23.35
C SER A 123 3.78 -23.29 -21.84
N GLY A 124 2.55 -23.42 -21.36
CA GLY A 124 2.25 -23.48 -19.93
C GLY A 124 2.68 -22.21 -19.20
N HIS A 125 3.07 -22.35 -17.93
CA HIS A 125 3.36 -21.22 -17.05
C HIS A 125 4.48 -20.29 -17.57
N VAL A 126 5.47 -20.84 -18.28
CA VAL A 126 6.55 -20.05 -18.88
C VAL A 126 6.03 -19.22 -20.06
N GLY A 127 5.17 -19.80 -20.91
CA GLY A 127 4.50 -19.08 -21.98
C GLY A 127 3.63 -17.93 -21.45
N ASP A 128 2.90 -18.17 -20.36
CA ASP A 128 2.07 -17.16 -19.71
C ASP A 128 2.92 -15.98 -19.19
N LEU A 129 4.05 -16.30 -18.55
CA LEU A 129 4.98 -15.28 -18.03
C LEU A 129 5.59 -14.46 -19.17
N ILE A 130 6.05 -15.11 -20.24
CA ILE A 130 6.65 -14.44 -21.41
C ILE A 130 5.63 -13.52 -22.07
N THR A 131 4.39 -13.97 -22.22
CA THR A 131 3.31 -13.16 -22.82
C THR A 131 3.03 -11.91 -22.00
N ARG A 132 2.94 -12.03 -20.67
CA ARG A 132 2.76 -10.88 -19.76
C ARG A 132 3.92 -9.90 -19.85
N ARG A 133 5.16 -10.39 -19.80
CA ARG A 133 6.36 -9.53 -19.86
C ARG A 133 6.54 -8.85 -21.21
N ALA A 134 6.19 -9.53 -22.31
CA ALA A 134 6.19 -8.93 -23.65
C ALA A 134 5.16 -7.79 -23.73
N ALA A 135 3.98 -7.97 -23.13
CA ALA A 135 2.95 -6.93 -23.05
C ALA A 135 3.43 -5.72 -22.23
N ASP A 136 4.02 -5.96 -21.05
CA ASP A 136 4.61 -4.92 -20.19
C ASP A 136 5.67 -4.10 -20.96
N LEU A 137 6.54 -4.79 -21.71
CA LEU A 137 7.63 -4.16 -22.46
C LEU A 137 7.11 -3.29 -23.61
N VAL A 138 6.10 -3.76 -24.35
CA VAL A 138 5.46 -2.96 -25.43
C VAL A 138 4.80 -1.71 -24.85
N ALA A 139 4.10 -1.85 -23.72
CA ALA A 139 3.48 -0.71 -23.04
C ALA A 139 4.51 0.31 -22.54
N PHE A 140 5.68 -0.14 -22.07
CA PHE A 140 6.76 0.75 -21.62
C PHE A 140 7.41 1.53 -22.78
N GLN A 141 7.42 0.98 -23.99
CA GLN A 141 8.03 1.60 -25.18
C GLN A 141 7.09 2.55 -25.94
N SER A 142 5.86 2.71 -25.47
CA SER A 142 4.82 3.56 -26.07
C SER A 142 4.74 4.91 -25.34
#